data_AF-A0A848LBG0-F1
#
_entry.id   AF-A0A848LBG0-F1
#
_cell.length_a   1.000
_cell.length_b   1.000
_cell.length_c   1.000
_cell.angle_alpha   90.00
_cell.angle_beta   90.00
_cell.angle_gamma   90.00
#
_symmetry.space_group_name_H-M   'P 1'
#
loop_
_entity.id
_entity.type
_entity.pdbx_description
1 polymer ?
#
loop_
_entity_poly.entity_id
_entity_poly.type
_entity_poly.pdbx_seq_one_letter_code
_entity_poly.pdbx_strand_id
1 'polypeptide(L)'
;MTGLLLALVLSASSALEPAREAYQSGDLPRARAGLEALLQPLQLKDPAEEAEARLLLAATYHAQEDVKGAEREVVQGLAAAPDAKLDPLLYPPDFIAFVERVRVLHRQRIADLSASRHRPPALLPPPATTARPSTADRALYTPRPPSRGWYLVPFGVGHLVHGQDTMGTALAVTQGTAFVVSAASLGTALAMRGPDGKYSAEDARLARGLNISYLVGAYAFAALYAYGVLDGWFLTSPVPRGPQG
;
A
#
# COMPACT_ATOMS: atom_id res chain seq x y z
N MET A 1 43.09 28.98 7.05
CA MET A 1 42.08 28.85 8.12
C MET A 1 41.40 30.19 8.28
N THR A 2 40.21 30.34 7.70
CA THR A 2 39.24 31.38 8.06
C THR A 2 37.92 30.91 7.47
N GLY A 3 37.03 30.49 8.36
CA GLY A 3 35.73 29.93 8.02
C GLY A 3 34.83 30.99 7.42
N LEU A 4 34.26 30.67 6.26
CA LEU A 4 33.04 31.29 5.77
C LEU A 4 31.93 30.25 5.97
N LEU A 5 31.47 30.09 7.21
CA LEU A 5 30.21 29.41 7.46
C LEU A 5 29.12 30.46 7.34
N LEU A 6 28.50 30.47 6.15
CA LEU A 6 27.33 31.26 5.82
C LEU A 6 26.26 31.08 6.90
N ALA A 7 25.87 32.19 7.50
CA ALA A 7 24.66 32.31 8.30
C ALA A 7 23.43 32.01 7.41
N LEU A 8 22.57 31.10 7.84
CA LEU A 8 21.26 30.86 7.24
C LEU A 8 20.20 31.40 8.19
N VAL A 9 20.17 32.73 8.32
CA VAL A 9 19.02 33.48 8.82
C VAL A 9 18.77 34.58 7.79
N LEU A 10 17.88 34.29 6.83
CA LEU A 10 16.88 35.21 6.25
C LEU A 10 16.18 34.59 5.02
N SER A 11 14.84 34.60 5.07
CA SER A 11 13.95 34.85 3.93
C SER A 11 13.50 33.69 3.02
N ALA A 12 12.53 32.93 3.52
CA ALA A 12 11.26 32.70 2.81
C ALA A 12 10.16 32.57 3.88
N SER A 13 9.03 33.29 3.73
CA SER A 13 7.80 32.91 4.45
C SER A 13 7.38 31.55 3.94
N SER A 14 7.91 30.50 4.55
CA SER A 14 7.51 29.14 4.26
C SER A 14 6.11 28.94 4.79
N ALA A 15 5.34 28.06 4.16
CA ALA A 15 4.01 27.69 4.64
C ALA A 15 4.03 27.13 6.08
N LEU A 16 5.22 26.85 6.61
CA LEU A 16 5.49 26.31 7.94
C LEU A 16 5.46 27.36 9.06
N GLU A 17 5.68 28.65 8.77
CA GLU A 17 5.76 29.72 9.81
C GLU A 17 4.56 29.75 10.77
N PRO A 18 3.29 29.74 10.29
CA PRO A 18 2.13 29.78 11.19
C PRO A 18 2.06 28.56 12.13
N ALA A 19 2.53 27.41 11.67
CA ALA A 19 2.56 26.18 12.45
C ALA A 19 3.71 26.19 13.47
N ARG A 20 4.86 26.76 13.10
CA ARG A 20 6.01 26.95 13.99
C ARG A 20 5.68 27.93 15.11
N GLU A 21 5.03 29.05 14.80
CA GLU A 21 4.58 30.03 15.78
C GLU A 21 3.56 29.40 16.75
N ALA A 22 2.59 28.63 16.24
CA ALA A 22 1.64 27.90 17.07
C ALA A 22 2.34 26.93 18.03
N TYR A 23 3.35 26.19 17.55
CA TYR A 23 4.16 25.29 18.39
C TYR A 23 4.92 26.05 19.48
N GLN A 24 5.60 27.14 19.13
CA GLN A 24 6.36 27.98 20.08
C GLN A 24 5.46 28.66 21.11
N SER A 25 4.24 29.04 20.72
CA SER A 25 3.24 29.60 21.64
C SER A 25 2.64 28.56 22.60
N GLY A 26 2.94 27.27 22.40
CA GLY A 26 2.40 26.17 23.19
C GLY A 26 1.00 25.70 22.77
N ASP A 27 0.42 26.26 21.70
CA ASP A 27 -0.85 25.83 21.12
C ASP A 27 -0.65 24.55 20.28
N LEU A 28 -0.38 23.44 20.98
CA LEU A 28 -0.12 22.13 20.38
C LEU A 28 -1.26 21.64 19.46
N PRO A 29 -2.55 21.81 19.80
CA PRO A 29 -3.65 21.41 18.91
C PRO A 29 -3.63 22.17 17.58
N ARG A 30 -3.40 23.49 17.62
CA ARG A 30 -3.32 24.32 16.41
C ARG A 30 -2.07 24.02 15.60
N ALA A 31 -0.93 23.83 16.26
CA ALA A 31 0.32 23.43 15.62
C ALA A 31 0.13 22.10 14.87
N ARG A 32 -0.48 21.10 15.52
CA ARG A 32 -0.77 19.80 14.92
C ARG A 32 -1.64 19.93 13.67
N ALA A 33 -2.77 20.62 13.76
CA ALA A 33 -3.67 20.78 12.62
C ALA A 33 -3.00 21.49 11.44
N GLY A 34 -2.17 22.50 11.72
CA GLY A 34 -1.38 23.20 10.69
C GLY A 34 -0.35 22.28 10.03
N LEU A 35 0.41 21.52 10.82
CA LEU A 35 1.43 20.60 10.32
C LEU A 35 0.83 19.42 9.53
N GLU A 36 -0.28 18.87 10.00
CA GLU A 36 -1.00 17.79 9.30
C GLU A 36 -1.55 18.29 7.96
N ALA A 37 -2.10 19.50 7.89
CA ALA A 37 -2.58 20.08 6.63
C ALA A 37 -1.47 20.27 5.59
N LEU A 38 -0.22 20.55 6.04
CA LEU A 38 0.94 20.71 5.16
C LEU A 38 1.55 19.38 4.72
N LEU A 39 1.40 18.33 5.53
CA LEU A 39 1.97 17.00 5.26
C LEU A 39 0.96 16.04 4.61
N GLN A 40 -0.35 16.31 4.71
CA GLN A 40 -1.45 15.45 4.24
C GLN A 40 -2.53 16.28 3.51
N PRO A 41 -2.41 16.46 2.17
CA PRO A 41 -1.36 15.98 1.27
C PRO A 41 -0.05 16.76 1.42
N LEU A 42 1.07 16.19 0.98
CA LEU A 42 2.39 16.85 1.07
C LEU A 42 2.41 18.11 0.18
N GLN A 43 2.40 19.30 0.81
CA GLN A 43 2.42 20.60 0.13
C GLN A 43 3.83 21.21 0.06
N LEU A 44 4.77 20.72 0.88
CA LEU A 44 6.14 21.23 0.97
C LEU A 44 6.98 20.69 -0.19
N LYS A 45 7.71 21.59 -0.86
CA LYS A 45 8.56 21.27 -2.02
C LYS A 45 10.02 21.05 -1.65
N ASP A 46 10.48 21.65 -0.55
CA ASP A 46 11.84 21.51 -0.07
C ASP A 46 11.93 20.32 0.91
N PRO A 47 12.82 19.33 0.67
CA PRO A 47 13.04 18.23 1.60
C PRO A 47 13.49 18.68 2.99
N ALA A 48 14.18 19.83 3.11
CA ALA A 48 14.56 20.38 4.41
C ALA A 48 13.35 20.92 5.19
N GLU A 49 12.43 21.62 4.51
CA GLU A 49 11.18 22.08 5.11
C GLU A 49 10.25 20.91 5.47
N GLU A 50 10.19 19.86 4.62
CA GLU A 50 9.45 18.63 4.95
C GLU A 50 10.01 17.98 6.22
N ALA A 51 11.33 17.84 6.32
CA ALA A 51 11.98 17.25 7.48
C ALA A 51 11.68 18.06 8.75
N GLU A 52 11.76 19.38 8.68
CA GLU A 52 11.44 20.26 9.81
C GLU A 52 9.97 20.13 10.22
N ALA A 53 9.04 20.15 9.28
CA ALA A 53 7.61 20.01 9.56
C ALA A 53 7.29 18.67 10.25
N ARG A 54 7.93 17.58 9.80
CA ARG A 54 7.79 16.26 10.43
C ARG A 54 8.38 16.22 11.83
N LEU A 55 9.53 16.87 12.07
CA LEU A 55 10.15 16.93 13.39
C LEU A 55 9.33 17.80 14.37
N LEU A 56 8.74 18.90 13.92
CA LEU A 56 7.80 19.70 14.71
C LEU A 56 6.53 18.90 15.04
N LEU A 57 6.01 18.13 14.09
CA LEU A 57 4.83 17.29 14.31
C LEU A 57 5.15 16.18 15.31
N ALA A 58 6.33 15.55 15.18
CA ALA A 58 6.81 14.58 16.14
C ALA A 58 6.96 15.17 17.55
N ALA A 59 7.47 16.40 17.67
CA ALA A 59 7.61 17.07 18.95
C ALA A 59 6.23 17.37 19.57
N THR A 60 5.25 17.72 18.74
CA THR A 60 3.86 17.92 19.16
C THR A 60 3.24 16.62 19.66
N TYR A 61 3.45 15.50 18.95
CA TYR A 61 3.01 14.18 19.38
C TYR A 61 3.67 13.72 20.68
N HIS A 62 4.98 13.95 20.83
CA HIS A 62 5.72 13.61 22.03
C HIS A 62 5.23 14.39 23.25
N ALA A 63 4.93 15.68 23.07
CA ALA A 63 4.33 16.51 24.12
C ALA A 63 2.90 16.09 24.50
N GLN A 64 2.18 15.42 23.59
CA GLN A 64 0.86 14.82 23.81
C GLN A 64 0.93 13.37 24.31
N GLU A 65 2.11 12.88 24.68
CA GLU A 65 2.38 11.50 25.12
C GLU A 65 2.08 10.41 24.07
N ASP A 66 1.88 10.77 22.80
CA ASP A 66 1.76 9.83 21.69
C ASP A 66 3.15 9.47 21.15
N VAL A 67 3.83 8.59 21.89
CA VAL A 67 5.18 8.14 21.58
C VAL A 67 5.24 7.42 20.22
N LYS A 68 4.20 6.67 19.85
CA LYS A 68 4.15 5.91 18.60
C LYS A 68 4.00 6.84 17.39
N GLY A 69 3.13 7.85 17.50
CA GLY A 69 2.99 8.91 16.50
C GLY A 69 4.29 9.70 16.33
N ALA A 70 4.90 10.08 17.45
CA ALA A 70 6.17 10.82 17.47
C ALA A 70 7.29 10.04 16.77
N GLU A 71 7.49 8.76 17.13
CA GLU A 71 8.52 7.90 16.55
C GLU A 71 8.38 7.76 15.03
N ARG A 72 7.14 7.58 14.55
CA ARG A 72 6.86 7.48 13.12
C ARG A 72 7.28 8.74 12.38
N GLU A 73 6.92 9.91 12.89
CA GLU A 73 7.24 11.18 12.23
C GLU A 73 8.73 11.52 12.33
N VAL A 74 9.42 11.17 13.42
CA VAL A 74 10.89 11.28 13.52
C VAL A 74 11.57 10.45 12.44
N VAL A 75 11.18 9.18 12.29
CA VAL A 75 11.78 8.29 11.27
C VAL A 75 11.57 8.87 9.86
N GLN A 76 10.38 9.41 9.57
CA GLN A 76 10.09 10.02 8.27
C GLN A 76 10.85 11.34 8.05
N GLY A 77 10.97 12.19 9.07
CA GLY A 77 11.73 13.44 9.02
C GLY A 77 13.22 13.21 8.83
N LEU A 78 13.81 12.30 9.60
CA LEU A 78 15.22 11.92 9.45
C LEU A 78 15.51 11.20 8.13
N ALA A 79 14.53 10.51 7.54
CA ALA A 79 14.70 9.95 6.20
C ALA A 79 14.71 11.02 5.09
N ALA A 80 14.01 12.14 5.30
CA ALA A 80 14.02 13.28 4.37
C ALA A 80 15.31 14.10 4.49
N ALA A 81 15.79 14.33 5.72
CA ALA A 81 17.07 15.00 5.98
C ALA A 81 17.87 14.26 7.08
N PRO A 82 18.74 13.30 6.71
CA PRO A 82 19.52 12.51 7.67
C PRO A 82 20.44 13.35 8.57
N ASP A 83 20.95 14.45 8.02
CA ASP A 83 21.88 15.36 8.70
C ASP A 83 21.16 16.51 9.42
N ALA A 84 19.83 16.45 9.54
CA ALA A 84 19.05 17.45 10.28
C ALA A 84 19.51 17.51 11.74
N LYS A 85 19.92 18.72 12.16
CA LYS A 85 20.29 19.04 13.54
C LYS A 85 19.11 19.73 14.20
N LEU A 86 18.71 19.22 15.36
CA LEU A 86 17.67 19.86 16.16
C LEU A 86 18.26 21.08 16.87
N ASP A 87 17.55 22.21 16.78
CA ASP A 87 17.91 23.43 17.50
C ASP A 87 17.49 23.32 18.98
N PRO A 88 18.43 23.40 19.94
CA PRO A 88 18.13 23.38 21.37
C PRO A 88 17.22 24.53 21.84
N LEU A 89 17.13 25.63 21.08
CA LEU A 89 16.24 26.74 21.41
C LEU A 89 14.79 26.47 20.99
N LEU A 90 14.58 25.56 20.03
CA LEU A 90 13.27 25.23 19.49
C LEU A 90 12.68 23.97 20.13
N TYR A 91 13.52 22.97 20.43
CA TYR A 91 13.09 21.67 20.91
C TYR A 91 13.46 21.44 22.38
N PRO A 92 12.54 20.89 23.21
CA PRO A 92 12.87 20.51 24.58
C PRO A 92 13.99 19.46 24.63
N PRO A 93 14.86 19.48 25.67
CA PRO A 93 15.98 18.55 25.79
C PRO A 93 15.53 17.08 25.82
N ASP A 94 14.38 16.79 26.42
CA ASP A 94 13.80 15.44 26.47
C ASP A 94 13.42 14.91 25.09
N PHE A 95 12.90 15.80 24.22
CA PHE A 95 12.57 15.45 22.84
C PHE A 95 13.83 15.25 22.00
N ILE A 96 14.87 16.09 22.20
CA ILE A 96 16.16 15.90 21.54
C ILE A 96 16.75 14.53 21.90
N ALA A 97 16.72 14.16 23.18
CA ALA A 97 17.16 12.85 23.63
C ALA A 97 16.31 11.71 23.05
N PHE A 98 14.99 11.92 22.88
CA PHE A 98 14.10 10.98 22.20
C PHE A 98 14.48 10.77 20.74
N VAL A 99 14.71 11.85 19.98
CA VAL A 99 15.10 11.77 18.57
C VAL A 99 16.43 11.05 18.40
N GLU A 100 17.41 11.32 19.25
CA GLU A 100 18.70 10.61 19.21
C GLU A 100 18.56 9.12 19.51
N ARG A 101 17.69 8.72 20.45
CA ARG A 101 17.36 7.30 20.66
C ARG A 101 16.73 6.66 19.42
N VAL A 102 15.77 7.33 18.80
CA VAL A 102 15.09 6.85 17.57
C VAL A 102 16.07 6.74 16.40
N ARG A 103 16.98 7.71 16.25
CA ARG A 103 18.05 7.71 15.23
C ARG A 103 18.93 6.47 15.33
N VAL A 104 19.32 6.10 16.56
CA VAL A 104 20.15 4.90 16.81
C VAL A 104 19.34 3.62 16.58
N LEU A 105 18.11 3.55 17.11
CA LEU A 105 17.27 2.35 17.07
C LEU A 105 16.79 2.01 15.65
N HIS A 106 16.43 3.03 14.86
CA HIS A 106 15.91 2.86 13.49
C HIS A 106 16.92 3.23 12.40
N ARG A 107 18.22 3.21 12.70
CA ARG A 107 19.26 3.63 11.76
C ARG A 107 19.14 2.97 10.38
N GLN A 108 18.92 1.65 10.35
CA GLN A 108 18.74 0.90 9.10
C GLN A 108 17.49 1.36 8.35
N ARG A 109 16.36 1.48 9.05
CA ARG A 109 15.09 1.90 8.45
C ARG A 109 15.15 3.32 7.89
N ILE A 110 15.80 4.25 8.60
CA ILE A 110 16.02 5.63 8.13
C ILE A 110 16.88 5.61 6.87
N ALA A 111 17.95 4.81 6.85
CA ALA A 111 18.81 4.66 5.68
C ALA A 111 18.06 4.10 4.47
N ASP A 112 17.26 3.04 4.64
CA ASP A 112 16.47 2.44 3.56
C ASP A 112 15.45 3.43 2.96
N LEU A 113 14.75 4.18 3.83
CA LEU A 113 13.80 5.20 3.41
C LEU A 113 14.49 6.36 2.68
N SER A 114 15.64 6.82 3.19
CA SER A 114 16.43 7.86 2.54
C SER A 114 16.92 7.42 1.16
N ALA A 115 17.42 6.18 1.03
CA ALA A 115 17.87 5.62 -0.24
C ALA A 115 16.72 5.50 -1.25
N SER A 116 15.53 5.11 -0.78
CA SER A 116 14.34 5.01 -1.63
C SER A 116 13.85 6.37 -2.13
N ARG A 117 14.00 7.43 -1.32
CA ARG A 117 13.64 8.80 -1.71
C ARG A 117 14.62 9.42 -2.70
N HIS A 118 15.92 9.17 -2.53
CA HIS A 118 16.96 9.69 -3.42
C HIS A 118 17.15 8.87 -4.69
N ARG A 119 16.53 7.69 -4.79
CA ARG A 119 16.56 6.89 -6.01
C ARG A 119 15.75 7.62 -7.08
N PRO A 120 16.36 8.05 -8.20
CA PRO A 120 15.58 8.59 -9.30
C PRO A 120 14.56 7.54 -9.75
N PRO A 121 13.34 7.93 -10.18
CA PRO A 121 12.42 6.99 -10.78
C PRO A 121 13.16 6.29 -11.92
N ALA A 122 13.44 5.00 -11.72
CA ALA A 122 14.17 4.21 -12.69
C ALA A 122 13.25 4.05 -13.91
N LEU A 123 13.35 4.98 -14.86
CA LEU A 123 12.67 4.91 -16.16
C LEU A 123 13.18 3.73 -16.99
N LEU A 124 14.24 3.05 -16.57
CA LEU A 124 14.75 1.81 -17.12
C LEU A 124 15.30 0.95 -15.98
N PRO A 125 15.12 -0.39 -16.00
CA PRO A 125 15.92 -1.26 -15.14
C PRO A 125 17.40 -0.97 -15.42
N PRO A 126 18.27 -0.88 -14.40
CA PRO A 126 19.70 -0.77 -14.66
C PRO A 126 20.12 -1.95 -15.54
N PRO A 127 21.00 -1.76 -16.54
CA PRO A 127 21.62 -2.91 -17.19
C PRO A 127 22.26 -3.70 -16.07
N ALA A 128 21.77 -4.92 -15.86
CA ALA A 128 22.39 -5.87 -14.96
C ALA A 128 23.82 -6.03 -15.45
N THR A 129 24.77 -5.31 -14.84
CA THR A 129 26.16 -5.74 -14.87
C THR A 129 26.11 -7.14 -14.31
N THR A 130 26.47 -8.09 -15.17
CA THR A 130 26.47 -9.53 -14.99
C THR A 130 27.46 -9.94 -13.91
N ALA A 131 27.27 -9.49 -12.68
CA ALA A 131 27.61 -10.29 -11.53
C ALA A 131 26.57 -11.41 -11.52
N ARG A 132 26.98 -12.61 -11.96
CA ARG A 132 26.20 -13.82 -11.68
C ARG A 132 25.88 -13.78 -10.19
N PRO A 133 24.60 -13.79 -9.78
CA PRO A 133 24.27 -13.82 -8.36
C PRO A 133 25.02 -15.01 -7.77
N SER A 134 25.81 -14.75 -6.73
CA SER A 134 26.42 -15.79 -5.92
C SER A 134 25.32 -16.76 -5.50
N THR A 135 25.61 -18.05 -5.45
CA THR A 135 24.68 -19.05 -4.90
C THR A 135 24.21 -18.67 -3.49
N ALA A 136 24.99 -17.86 -2.76
CA ALA A 136 24.62 -17.27 -1.48
C ALA A 136 23.52 -16.19 -1.57
N ASP A 137 23.51 -15.34 -2.61
CA ASP A 137 22.45 -14.32 -2.80
C ASP A 137 21.13 -14.93 -3.23
N ARG A 138 21.16 -16.02 -4.02
CA ARG A 138 19.96 -16.79 -4.35
C ARG A 138 19.36 -17.50 -3.15
N ALA A 139 20.15 -17.85 -2.14
CA ALA A 139 19.68 -18.47 -0.91
C ALA A 139 18.96 -17.48 0.03
N LEU A 140 19.25 -16.18 -0.07
CA LEU A 140 18.61 -15.14 0.73
C LEU A 140 17.29 -14.64 0.15
N TYR A 141 17.08 -14.82 -1.16
CA TYR A 141 15.79 -14.55 -1.81
C TYR A 141 14.88 -15.78 -1.72
N THR A 142 14.44 -16.13 -0.50
CA THR A 142 13.32 -17.07 -0.37
C THR A 142 12.06 -16.30 -0.76
N PRO A 143 11.38 -16.61 -1.89
CA PRO A 143 10.12 -15.95 -2.21
C PRO A 143 9.17 -16.24 -1.06
N ARG A 144 8.68 -15.21 -0.38
CA ARG A 144 7.66 -15.38 0.65
C ARG A 144 6.52 -16.17 0.01
N PRO A 145 6.10 -17.32 0.56
CA PRO A 145 5.02 -18.09 -0.02
C PRO A 145 3.79 -17.19 -0.10
N PRO A 146 3.06 -17.21 -1.24
CA PRO A 146 1.85 -16.43 -1.37
C PRO A 146 0.87 -16.76 -0.24
N SER A 147 0.14 -15.75 0.22
CA SER A 147 -0.82 -15.91 1.31
C SER A 147 -2.00 -16.80 0.89
N ARG A 148 -2.48 -17.64 1.80
CA ARG A 148 -3.69 -18.46 1.58
C ARG A 148 -4.96 -17.65 1.26
N GLY A 149 -4.97 -16.34 1.54
CA GLY A 149 -6.06 -15.45 1.17
C GLY A 149 -6.32 -15.38 -0.34
N TRP A 150 -5.34 -15.71 -1.17
CA TRP A 150 -5.51 -15.75 -2.64
C TRP A 150 -6.55 -16.77 -3.11
N TYR A 151 -6.85 -17.83 -2.34
CA TYR A 151 -7.90 -18.79 -2.68
C TYR A 151 -9.33 -18.24 -2.59
N LEU A 152 -9.53 -17.11 -1.91
CA LEU A 152 -10.84 -16.44 -1.84
C LEU A 152 -11.17 -15.67 -3.13
N VAL A 153 -10.17 -15.42 -3.97
CA VAL A 153 -10.37 -14.75 -5.26
C VAL A 153 -10.97 -15.77 -6.25
N PRO A 154 -12.07 -15.42 -6.95
CA PRO A 154 -12.70 -16.33 -7.91
C PRO A 154 -11.80 -16.59 -9.13
N PHE A 155 -12.27 -17.46 -10.02
CA PHE A 155 -11.61 -17.89 -11.25
C PHE A 155 -10.29 -18.63 -11.04
N GLY A 156 -10.15 -19.35 -9.92
CA GLY A 156 -8.98 -20.16 -9.65
C GLY A 156 -7.67 -19.37 -9.46
N VAL A 157 -7.75 -18.05 -9.21
CA VAL A 157 -6.58 -17.19 -9.02
C VAL A 157 -5.68 -17.71 -7.89
N GLY A 158 -6.28 -18.20 -6.80
CA GLY A 158 -5.54 -18.83 -5.71
C GLY A 158 -4.67 -19.98 -6.19
N HIS A 159 -5.21 -20.92 -6.96
CA HIS A 159 -4.47 -22.05 -7.49
C HIS A 159 -3.33 -21.61 -8.41
N LEU A 160 -3.56 -20.64 -9.30
CA LEU A 160 -2.51 -20.11 -10.20
C LEU A 160 -1.37 -19.44 -9.41
N VAL A 161 -1.71 -18.62 -8.42
CA VAL A 161 -0.71 -17.94 -7.59
C VAL A 161 0.15 -18.95 -6.80
N HIS A 162 -0.44 -20.08 -6.40
CA HIS A 162 0.25 -21.17 -5.71
C HIS A 162 0.90 -22.20 -6.66
N GLY A 163 0.93 -21.96 -7.98
CA GLY A 163 1.59 -22.81 -8.96
C GLY A 163 0.82 -24.07 -9.36
N GLN A 164 -0.47 -24.12 -9.08
CA GLN A 164 -1.38 -25.20 -9.49
C GLN A 164 -2.09 -24.83 -10.80
N ASP A 165 -1.33 -24.82 -11.89
CA ASP A 165 -1.79 -24.27 -13.17
C ASP A 165 -2.98 -25.04 -13.77
N THR A 166 -3.00 -26.37 -13.60
CA THR A 166 -4.07 -27.24 -14.10
C THR A 166 -5.40 -26.94 -13.42
N MET A 167 -5.41 -26.96 -12.08
CA MET A 167 -6.62 -26.70 -11.29
C MET A 167 -7.07 -25.24 -11.44
N GLY A 168 -6.13 -24.29 -11.42
CA GLY A 168 -6.42 -22.87 -11.62
C GLY A 168 -7.07 -22.60 -12.98
N THR A 169 -6.54 -23.20 -14.04
CA THR A 169 -7.11 -23.07 -15.40
C THR A 169 -8.48 -23.73 -15.51
N ALA A 170 -8.65 -24.93 -14.95
CA ALA A 170 -9.94 -25.63 -14.96
C ALA A 170 -11.03 -24.81 -14.25
N LEU A 171 -10.72 -24.24 -13.08
CA LEU A 171 -11.64 -23.37 -12.35
C LEU A 171 -11.90 -22.06 -13.10
N ALA A 172 -10.89 -21.44 -13.70
CA ALA A 172 -11.05 -20.22 -14.49
C ALA A 172 -12.02 -20.44 -15.67
N VAL A 173 -11.84 -21.52 -16.43
CA VAL A 173 -12.68 -21.85 -17.59
C VAL A 173 -14.11 -22.18 -17.17
N THR A 174 -14.28 -23.05 -16.17
CA THR A 174 -15.60 -23.51 -15.73
C THR A 174 -16.40 -22.40 -15.04
N GLN A 175 -15.79 -21.66 -14.12
CA GLN A 175 -16.43 -20.51 -13.47
C GLN A 175 -16.66 -19.37 -14.46
N GLY A 176 -15.70 -19.09 -15.35
CA GLY A 176 -15.85 -18.08 -16.40
C GLY A 176 -17.04 -18.39 -17.31
N THR A 177 -17.17 -19.63 -17.76
CA THR A 177 -18.29 -20.07 -18.61
C THR A 177 -19.63 -19.94 -17.88
N ALA A 178 -19.72 -20.42 -16.64
CA ALA A 178 -20.93 -20.32 -15.83
C ALA A 178 -21.35 -18.86 -15.59
N PHE A 179 -20.37 -17.99 -15.31
CA PHE A 179 -20.60 -16.55 -15.14
C PHE A 179 -21.09 -15.89 -16.42
N VAL A 180 -20.44 -16.14 -17.56
CA VAL A 180 -20.83 -15.58 -18.87
C VAL A 180 -22.25 -16.01 -19.24
N VAL A 181 -22.58 -17.30 -19.11
CA VAL A 181 -23.93 -17.81 -19.38
C VAL A 181 -24.96 -17.15 -18.47
N SER A 182 -24.67 -17.03 -17.18
CA SER A 182 -25.56 -16.41 -16.21
C SER A 182 -25.80 -14.92 -16.52
N ALA A 183 -24.72 -14.17 -16.74
CA ALA A 183 -24.77 -12.74 -17.05
C ALA A 183 -25.47 -12.45 -18.39
N ALA A 184 -25.18 -13.23 -19.43
CA ALA A 184 -25.85 -13.10 -20.73
C ALA A 184 -27.33 -13.43 -20.63
N SER A 185 -27.70 -14.48 -19.89
CA SER A 185 -29.10 -14.87 -19.69
C SER A 185 -29.88 -13.78 -18.95
N LEU A 186 -29.31 -13.22 -17.88
CA LEU A 186 -29.91 -12.13 -17.12
C LEU A 186 -30.00 -10.85 -17.95
N GLY A 187 -28.93 -10.47 -18.65
CA GLY A 187 -28.90 -9.28 -19.49
C GLY A 187 -29.94 -9.33 -20.61
N THR A 188 -30.04 -10.48 -21.29
CA THR A 188 -31.05 -10.72 -22.32
C THR A 188 -32.46 -10.68 -21.72
N ALA A 189 -32.68 -11.32 -20.57
CA ALA A 189 -33.97 -11.28 -19.89
C ALA A 189 -34.36 -9.83 -19.55
N LEU A 190 -33.46 -9.03 -18.98
CA LEU A 190 -33.74 -7.64 -18.63
C LEU A 190 -34.03 -6.77 -19.86
N ALA A 191 -33.33 -7.01 -20.98
CA ALA A 191 -33.53 -6.26 -22.23
C ALA A 191 -34.90 -6.51 -22.88
N MET A 192 -35.55 -7.63 -22.58
CA MET A 192 -36.89 -7.96 -23.09
C MET A 192 -38.03 -7.35 -22.28
N ARG A 193 -37.75 -6.60 -21.20
CA ARG A 193 -38.80 -5.94 -20.43
C ARG A 193 -39.31 -4.71 -21.18
N GLY A 194 -40.63 -4.58 -21.26
CA GLY A 194 -41.29 -3.42 -21.83
C GLY A 194 -41.12 -2.15 -20.98
N PRO A 195 -41.65 -1.00 -21.46
CA PRO A 195 -41.62 0.28 -20.72
C PRO A 195 -42.32 0.21 -19.35
N ASP A 196 -43.24 -0.74 -19.18
CA ASP A 196 -43.96 -1.04 -17.94
C ASP A 196 -43.17 -1.96 -16.99
N GLY A 197 -41.95 -2.36 -17.38
CA GLY A 197 -41.06 -3.24 -16.62
C GLY A 197 -41.46 -4.72 -16.64
N LYS A 198 -42.46 -5.10 -17.44
CA LYS A 198 -42.99 -6.47 -17.51
C LYS A 198 -42.60 -7.15 -18.81
N TYR A 199 -42.71 -8.48 -18.82
CA TYR A 199 -42.56 -9.27 -20.03
C TYR A 199 -43.88 -9.30 -20.80
N SER A 200 -43.81 -9.19 -22.13
CA SER A 200 -44.95 -9.44 -22.99
C SER A 200 -45.42 -10.90 -22.86
N ALA A 201 -46.67 -11.18 -23.21
CA ALA A 201 -47.20 -12.55 -23.21
C ALA A 201 -46.45 -13.46 -24.20
N GLU A 202 -45.93 -12.89 -25.29
CA GLU A 202 -45.17 -13.58 -26.32
C GLU A 202 -43.76 -13.96 -25.81
N ASP A 203 -43.11 -13.09 -25.05
CA ASP A 203 -41.75 -13.30 -24.53
C ASP A 203 -41.71 -14.11 -23.22
N ALA A 204 -42.84 -14.31 -22.57
CA ALA A 204 -42.91 -14.94 -21.24
C ALA A 204 -42.25 -16.33 -21.18
N ARG A 205 -42.35 -17.12 -22.25
CA ARG A 205 -41.71 -18.45 -22.33
C ARG A 205 -40.19 -18.34 -22.45
N LEU A 206 -39.71 -17.43 -23.30
CA LEU A 206 -38.28 -17.19 -23.51
C LEU A 206 -37.63 -16.61 -22.24
N ALA A 207 -38.28 -15.61 -21.63
CA ALA A 207 -37.84 -14.99 -20.38
C ALA A 207 -37.74 -16.00 -19.23
N ARG A 208 -38.67 -16.96 -19.16
CA ARG A 208 -38.61 -18.05 -18.18
C ARG A 208 -37.40 -18.96 -18.41
N GLY A 209 -37.12 -19.32 -19.67
CA GLY A 209 -35.94 -20.11 -20.03
C GLY A 209 -34.64 -19.41 -19.63
N LEU A 210 -34.52 -18.13 -19.96
CA LEU A 210 -33.36 -17.32 -19.60
C LEU A 210 -33.21 -17.14 -18.09
N ASN A 211 -34.31 -17.00 -17.34
CA ASN A 211 -34.25 -16.94 -15.89
C ASN A 211 -33.77 -18.26 -15.26
N ILE A 212 -34.18 -19.40 -15.82
CA ILE A 212 -33.67 -20.72 -15.41
C ILE A 212 -32.16 -20.81 -15.73
N SER A 213 -31.74 -20.44 -16.94
CA SER A 213 -30.32 -20.44 -17.34
C SER A 213 -29.47 -19.52 -16.46
N TYR A 214 -29.99 -18.34 -16.11
CA TYR A 214 -29.37 -17.43 -15.15
C TYR A 214 -29.14 -18.11 -13.80
N LEU A 215 -30.19 -18.70 -13.21
CA LEU A 215 -30.11 -19.36 -11.90
C LEU A 215 -29.16 -20.56 -11.93
N VAL A 216 -29.27 -21.43 -12.94
CA VAL A 216 -28.39 -22.59 -13.10
C VAL A 216 -26.93 -22.15 -13.22
N GLY A 217 -26.64 -21.14 -14.05
CA GLY A 217 -25.28 -20.60 -14.18
C GLY A 217 -24.76 -19.98 -12.89
N ALA A 218 -25.60 -19.21 -12.18
CA ALA A 218 -25.24 -18.58 -10.91
C ALA A 218 -24.93 -19.62 -9.81
N TYR A 219 -25.78 -20.65 -9.66
CA TYR A 219 -25.56 -21.71 -8.70
C TYR A 219 -24.36 -22.60 -9.08
N ALA A 220 -24.17 -22.89 -10.37
CA ALA A 220 -22.99 -23.61 -10.83
C ALA A 220 -21.70 -22.84 -10.52
N PHE A 221 -21.69 -21.52 -10.78
CA PHE A 221 -20.57 -20.66 -10.41
C PHE A 221 -20.31 -20.69 -8.91
N ALA A 222 -21.34 -20.51 -8.08
CA ALA A 222 -21.21 -20.50 -6.62
C ALA A 222 -20.69 -21.83 -6.07
N ALA A 223 -21.17 -22.96 -6.59
CA ALA A 223 -20.70 -24.29 -6.21
C ALA A 223 -19.23 -24.52 -6.60
N LEU A 224 -18.85 -24.15 -7.82
CA LEU A 224 -17.46 -24.23 -8.30
C LEU A 224 -16.54 -23.30 -7.50
N TYR A 225 -17.01 -22.13 -7.11
CA TYR A 225 -16.27 -21.19 -6.25
C TYR A 225 -16.03 -21.79 -4.88
N ALA A 226 -17.07 -22.28 -4.22
CA ALA A 226 -16.95 -22.94 -2.92
C ALA A 226 -16.00 -24.14 -3.00
N TYR A 227 -16.10 -24.96 -4.05
CA TYR A 227 -15.17 -26.06 -4.28
C TYR A 227 -13.72 -25.58 -4.38
N GLY A 228 -13.44 -24.55 -5.19
CA GLY A 228 -12.08 -23.99 -5.31
C GLY A 228 -11.53 -23.47 -3.98
N VAL A 229 -12.34 -22.75 -3.20
CA VAL A 229 -11.93 -22.27 -1.87
C VAL A 229 -11.59 -23.45 -0.93
N LEU A 230 -12.45 -24.46 -0.90
CA LEU A 230 -12.26 -25.65 -0.05
C LEU A 230 -11.04 -26.46 -0.48
N ASP A 231 -10.85 -26.66 -1.77
CA ASP A 231 -9.71 -27.38 -2.32
C ASP A 231 -8.39 -26.69 -1.94
N GLY A 232 -8.30 -25.37 -2.12
CA GLY A 232 -7.12 -24.59 -1.77
C GLY A 232 -6.81 -24.50 -0.28
N TRP A 233 -7.81 -24.66 0.59
CA TRP A 233 -7.62 -24.62 2.05
C TRP A 233 -7.37 -25.98 2.69
N PHE A 234 -7.98 -27.05 2.19
CA PHE A 234 -8.00 -28.34 2.86
C PHE A 234 -7.36 -29.47 2.06
N LEU A 235 -7.43 -29.43 0.73
CA LEU A 235 -6.98 -30.54 -0.11
C LEU A 235 -5.57 -30.32 -0.66
N THR A 236 -5.19 -29.08 -0.97
CA THR A 236 -3.83 -28.83 -1.46
C THR A 236 -2.81 -28.49 -0.38
N SER A 237 -1.71 -29.25 -0.33
CA SER A 237 -0.48 -28.85 0.35
C SER A 237 0.38 -28.01 -0.61
N PRO A 238 0.99 -26.89 -0.16
CA PRO A 238 1.86 -26.10 -1.01
C PRO A 238 3.07 -26.94 -1.43
N VAL A 239 3.13 -27.31 -2.71
CA VAL A 239 4.32 -27.97 -3.29
C VAL A 239 5.40 -26.90 -3.41
N PRO A 240 6.57 -27.05 -2.76
CA PRO A 240 7.70 -26.15 -2.99
C PRO A 240 8.11 -26.28 -4.45
N ARG A 241 8.21 -25.16 -5.18
CA ARG A 241 8.83 -25.17 -6.51
C ARG A 241 10.29 -25.59 -6.35
N GLY A 242 10.59 -26.85 -6.66
CA GLY A 242 11.95 -27.30 -6.88
C GLY A 242 12.55 -26.55 -8.09
N PRO A 243 13.87 -26.31 -8.11
CA PRO A 243 14.52 -25.60 -9.21
C PRO A 243 14.34 -26.41 -10.50
N GLN A 244 13.68 -25.82 -11.50
CA GLN A 244 13.71 -26.35 -12.86
C GLN A 244 15.08 -26.00 -13.44
N GLY A 245 15.81 -27.04 -13.84
CA GLY A 245 17.14 -26.96 -14.45
C GLY A 245 17.10 -26.51 -15.91
#